data_AF-A0A8T2FJG8-F1
#
_entry.id   AF-A0A8T2FJG8-F1
#
_cell.length_a   1.000
_cell.length_b   1.000
_cell.length_c   1.000
_cell.angle_alpha   90.00
_cell.angle_beta   90.00
_cell.angle_gamma   90.00
#
_symmetry.space_group_name_H-M   'P 1'
#
loop_
_entity.id
_entity.type
_entity.pdbx_description
1 polymer ?
#
loop_
_entity_poly.entity_id
_entity_poly.type
_entity_poly.pdbx_seq_one_letter_code
_entity_poly.pdbx_strand_id
1 'polypeptide(L)'
;MGKLQDWSITTCLFLFFLHASQTHCTSQSHVRNRLYRSKRGIGSSIDTSHFNAIRRLSVSLSLQNISGVNQQEQKERDLIENLPGQPSVNFKQYGGYVTVNESAGRSLYYYFVEATNTKNSSPLVLWLNGGPGCSSLYGAFQELGPFRVHSDNKTLYTNPYSWNNVANMLFLESPAGTGFSYTNTTTDMENPGDMKTAADNYVFLVKWLERFPEYKGRDFYIAGESYAGHYVQWRHGCGDFGDSYNVRTEDDESNGCYGMASVV
;
A
#
# COMPACT_ATOMS: atom_id res chain seq x y z
N MET A 1 -54.47 -28.44 -7.36
CA MET A 1 -53.98 -27.83 -8.62
C MET A 1 -52.87 -26.86 -8.27
N GLY A 2 -51.61 -27.34 -8.29
CA GLY A 2 -50.43 -26.55 -7.96
C GLY A 2 -49.96 -25.74 -9.18
N LYS A 3 -49.63 -24.47 -8.97
CA LYS A 3 -48.99 -23.62 -9.98
C LYS A 3 -47.50 -23.93 -10.01
N LEU A 4 -47.03 -24.50 -11.11
CA LEU A 4 -45.61 -24.58 -11.45
C LEU A 4 -45.08 -23.14 -11.60
N GLN A 5 -44.09 -22.79 -10.79
CA GLN A 5 -43.40 -21.51 -10.85
C GLN A 5 -42.23 -21.68 -11.82
N ASP A 6 -42.27 -20.98 -12.96
CA ASP A 6 -41.26 -21.07 -14.03
C ASP A 6 -39.91 -20.53 -13.57
N TRP A 7 -39.02 -21.42 -13.14
CA TRP A 7 -37.63 -21.12 -12.77
C TRP A 7 -36.75 -20.75 -13.97
N SER A 8 -37.27 -20.81 -15.20
CA SER A 8 -36.51 -20.62 -16.44
C SER A 8 -36.26 -19.14 -16.77
N ILE A 9 -37.15 -18.23 -16.37
CA ILE A 9 -37.01 -16.80 -16.69
C ILE A 9 -36.00 -16.12 -15.74
N THR A 10 -36.00 -16.51 -14.46
CA THR A 10 -35.09 -15.94 -13.45
C THR A 10 -33.64 -16.42 -13.65
N THR A 11 -33.44 -17.64 -14.15
CA THR A 11 -32.10 -18.13 -14.52
C THR A 11 -31.56 -17.49 -15.80
N CYS A 12 -32.42 -17.19 -16.78
CA CYS A 12 -31.99 -16.47 -17.99
C CYS A 12 -31.55 -15.02 -17.72
N LEU A 13 -32.20 -14.31 -16.78
CA LEU A 13 -31.79 -12.97 -16.38
C LEU A 13 -30.43 -12.97 -15.64
N PHE A 14 -30.16 -13.96 -14.78
CA PHE A 14 -28.86 -14.10 -14.12
C PHE A 14 -27.72 -14.44 -15.10
N LEU A 15 -28.00 -15.23 -16.15
CA LEU A 15 -27.00 -15.55 -17.19
C LEU A 15 -26.73 -14.39 -18.15
N PHE A 16 -27.68 -13.48 -18.36
CA PHE A 16 -27.46 -12.25 -19.14
C PHE A 16 -26.55 -11.26 -18.40
N PHE A 17 -26.66 -11.15 -17.07
CA PHE A 17 -25.72 -10.33 -16.27
C PHE A 17 -24.30 -10.93 -16.18
N LEU A 18 -24.15 -12.26 -16.32
CA LEU A 18 -22.85 -12.94 -16.39
C LEU A 18 -22.16 -12.84 -17.77
N HIS A 19 -22.90 -12.56 -18.85
CA HIS A 19 -22.33 -12.32 -20.18
C HIS A 19 -22.15 -10.83 -20.51
N ALA A 20 -22.95 -9.92 -19.91
CA ALA A 20 -22.76 -8.48 -20.05
C ALA A 20 -21.55 -7.93 -19.26
N SER A 21 -21.01 -8.70 -18.30
CA SER A 21 -19.75 -8.39 -17.62
C SER A 21 -18.50 -8.79 -18.41
N GLN A 22 -18.64 -9.45 -19.56
CA GLN A 22 -17.53 -9.81 -20.44
C GLN A 22 -17.27 -8.80 -21.57
N THR A 23 -18.04 -7.72 -21.66
CA THR A 23 -17.84 -6.68 -22.68
C THR A 23 -17.27 -5.38 -22.09
N HIS A 24 -16.18 -5.48 -21.32
CA HIS A 24 -15.15 -4.44 -21.26
C HIS A 24 -13.79 -4.92 -20.70
N CYS A 25 -13.38 -6.15 -21.05
CA CYS A 25 -12.04 -6.67 -20.72
C CYS A 25 -11.35 -7.26 -21.96
N THR A 26 -11.39 -6.55 -23.09
CA THR A 26 -10.79 -7.00 -24.36
C THR A 26 -9.75 -6.06 -24.98
N SER A 27 -9.18 -5.11 -24.22
CA SER A 27 -7.98 -4.37 -24.68
C SER A 27 -6.65 -4.81 -24.02
N GLN A 28 -6.69 -5.60 -22.94
CA GLN A 28 -5.46 -6.00 -22.24
C GLN A 28 -4.57 -6.97 -23.06
N SER A 29 -5.14 -7.78 -23.95
CA SER A 29 -4.36 -8.64 -24.85
C SER A 29 -3.63 -7.86 -25.96
N HIS A 30 -4.20 -6.74 -26.42
CA HIS A 30 -3.59 -5.87 -27.43
C HIS A 30 -2.50 -4.98 -26.83
N VAL A 31 -2.67 -4.49 -25.60
CA VAL A 31 -1.63 -3.76 -24.86
C VAL A 31 -0.45 -4.69 -24.53
N ARG A 32 -0.75 -5.94 -24.14
CA ARG A 32 0.26 -7.01 -23.94
C ARG A 32 1.12 -7.26 -25.18
N ASN A 33 0.53 -7.33 -26.37
CA ASN A 33 1.28 -7.53 -27.62
C ASN A 33 2.13 -6.30 -28.01
N ARG A 34 1.69 -5.08 -27.69
CA ARG A 34 2.52 -3.87 -27.88
C ARG A 34 3.69 -3.80 -26.91
N LEU A 35 3.50 -4.21 -25.65
CA LEU A 35 4.56 -4.27 -24.65
C LEU A 35 5.59 -5.37 -24.96
N TYR A 36 5.12 -6.53 -25.45
CA TYR A 36 6.01 -7.62 -25.91
C TYR A 36 6.82 -7.22 -27.15
N ARG A 37 6.27 -6.37 -28.02
CA ARG A 37 7.00 -5.80 -29.17
C ARG A 37 7.96 -4.67 -28.79
N SER A 38 7.65 -3.84 -27.78
CA SER A 38 8.56 -2.76 -27.39
C SER A 38 9.81 -3.27 -26.66
N LYS A 39 9.72 -4.42 -25.96
CA LYS A 39 10.89 -5.08 -25.32
C LYS A 39 11.84 -5.80 -26.29
N ARG A 40 11.52 -5.89 -27.59
CA ARG A 40 12.43 -6.43 -28.62
C ARG A 40 13.29 -5.36 -29.31
N GLY A 41 13.09 -4.08 -29.02
CA GLY A 41 13.95 -3.01 -29.50
C GLY A 41 15.14 -2.83 -28.56
N ILE A 42 16.32 -3.30 -28.96
CA ILE A 42 17.58 -2.98 -28.28
C ILE A 42 17.79 -1.46 -28.39
N GLY A 43 17.78 -0.76 -27.23
CA GLY A 43 18.21 0.64 -27.14
C GLY A 43 17.19 1.67 -26.67
N SER A 44 16.43 1.43 -25.60
CA SER A 44 15.77 2.53 -24.88
C SER A 44 16.61 2.92 -23.65
N SER A 45 17.33 4.04 -23.73
CA SER A 45 17.87 4.69 -22.54
C SER A 45 16.72 5.00 -21.58
N ILE A 46 16.74 4.41 -20.39
CA ILE A 46 15.77 4.70 -19.33
C ILE A 46 15.99 6.15 -18.88
N ASP A 47 14.95 6.98 -18.98
CA ASP A 47 14.99 8.36 -18.50
C ASP A 47 15.03 8.37 -16.96
N THR A 48 16.18 8.75 -16.41
CA THR A 48 16.44 8.82 -14.97
C THR A 48 16.32 10.23 -14.40
N SER A 49 15.90 11.21 -15.20
CA SER A 49 15.76 12.62 -14.79
C SER A 49 14.83 12.79 -13.58
N HIS A 50 13.81 11.94 -13.47
CA HIS A 50 12.85 11.93 -12.37
C HIS A 50 13.45 11.54 -11.01
N PHE A 51 14.38 10.58 -10.97
CA PHE A 51 15.06 10.21 -9.73
C PHE A 51 15.94 11.35 -9.21
N ASN A 52 16.55 12.11 -10.12
CA ASN A 52 17.30 13.30 -9.75
C ASN A 52 16.40 14.41 -9.19
N ALA A 53 15.16 14.54 -9.68
CA ALA A 53 14.19 15.49 -9.14
C ALA A 53 13.70 15.08 -7.73
N ILE A 54 13.40 13.79 -7.52
CA ILE A 54 13.04 13.24 -6.20
C ILE A 54 14.21 13.37 -5.23
N ARG A 55 15.44 13.09 -5.67
CA ARG A 55 16.67 13.28 -4.87
C ARG A 55 16.89 14.74 -4.49
N ARG A 56 16.58 15.68 -5.39
CA ARG A 56 16.63 17.12 -5.10
C ARG A 56 15.56 17.53 -4.08
N LEU A 57 14.34 16.99 -4.19
CA LEU A 57 13.28 17.22 -3.21
C LEU A 57 13.62 16.64 -1.83
N SER A 58 14.19 15.42 -1.76
CA SER A 58 14.60 14.82 -0.48
C SER A 58 15.81 15.53 0.14
N VAL A 59 16.76 16.03 -0.66
CA VAL A 59 17.83 16.91 -0.17
C VAL A 59 17.27 18.26 0.29
N SER A 60 16.30 18.85 -0.41
CA SER A 60 15.63 20.08 0.04
C SER A 60 14.80 19.88 1.31
N LEU A 61 14.16 18.72 1.50
CA LEU A 61 13.48 18.32 2.74
C LEU A 61 14.47 18.10 3.88
N SER A 62 15.64 17.53 3.60
CA SER A 62 16.76 17.40 4.56
C SER A 62 17.38 18.76 4.93
N LEU A 63 17.28 19.76 4.08
CA LEU A 63 17.78 21.12 4.32
C LEU A 63 16.76 22.04 4.99
N GLN A 64 15.49 21.66 5.02
CA GLN A 64 14.53 22.23 5.95
C GLN A 64 14.75 21.59 7.31
N ASN A 65 15.60 22.24 8.11
CA ASN A 65 15.57 22.09 9.57
C ASN A 65 14.10 22.12 10.00
N ILE A 66 13.54 20.97 10.38
CA ILE A 66 12.28 20.86 11.10
C ILE A 66 12.58 21.36 12.51
N SER A 67 12.83 22.65 12.66
CA SER A 67 13.00 23.32 13.94
C SER A 67 11.63 23.44 14.58
N GLY A 68 11.23 22.41 15.34
CA GLY A 68 10.06 22.48 16.22
C GLY A 68 9.22 21.21 16.35
N VAL A 69 9.44 20.16 15.56
CA VAL A 69 8.66 18.92 15.68
C VAL A 69 9.47 17.84 16.36
N ASN A 70 9.12 17.54 17.61
CA ASN A 70 9.64 16.39 18.31
C ASN A 70 8.98 15.11 17.75
N GLN A 71 9.73 14.35 16.94
CA GLN A 71 9.26 13.11 16.32
C GLN A 71 8.89 12.04 17.35
N GLN A 72 9.58 12.00 18.48
CA GLN A 72 9.29 11.07 19.56
C GLN A 72 7.92 11.36 20.18
N GLU A 73 7.60 12.63 20.43
CA GLU A 73 6.27 13.01 20.92
C GLU A 73 5.17 12.72 19.89
N GLN A 74 5.44 12.89 18.59
CA GLN A 74 4.47 12.51 17.56
C GLN A 74 4.18 11.01 17.57
N LYS A 75 5.23 10.20 17.63
CA LYS A 75 5.11 8.74 17.75
C LYS A 75 4.31 8.33 18.99
N GLU A 76 4.55 8.99 20.12
CA GLU A 76 3.81 8.73 21.37
C GLU A 76 2.32 9.11 21.25
N ARG A 77 2.00 10.21 20.56
CA ARG A 77 0.61 10.59 20.27
C ARG A 77 -0.09 9.64 19.30
N ASP A 78 0.67 9.01 18.41
CA ASP A 78 0.13 8.04 17.47
C ASP A 78 -0.12 6.67 18.14
N LEU A 79 0.37 6.43 19.36
CA LEU A 79 0.19 5.15 20.06
C LEU A 79 -1.29 4.88 20.35
N ILE A 80 -1.77 3.73 19.88
CA ILE A 80 -3.12 3.25 20.18
C ILE A 80 -3.03 2.31 21.39
N GLU A 81 -3.47 2.80 22.55
CA GLU A 81 -3.50 1.98 23.77
C GLU A 81 -4.44 0.78 23.60
N ASN A 82 -5.70 1.03 23.23
CA ASN A 82 -6.66 0.00 22.87
C ASN A 82 -7.66 0.52 21.84
N LEU A 83 -7.95 -0.29 20.81
CA LEU A 83 -9.09 -0.08 19.93
C LEU A 83 -10.39 -0.45 20.66
N PRO A 84 -11.53 0.23 20.35
CA PRO A 84 -12.83 -0.16 20.88
C PRO A 84 -13.14 -1.62 20.57
N GLY A 85 -13.50 -2.39 21.60
CA GLY A 85 -13.86 -3.80 21.46
C GLY A 85 -12.70 -4.74 21.14
N GLN A 86 -11.44 -4.30 21.28
CA GLN A 86 -10.29 -5.18 21.05
C GLN A 86 -10.04 -6.17 22.19
N PRO A 87 -9.59 -7.40 21.89
CA PRO A 87 -9.04 -8.31 22.88
C PRO A 87 -7.65 -7.82 23.35
N SER A 88 -7.18 -8.35 24.48
CA SER A 88 -5.85 -8.07 24.99
C SER A 88 -4.76 -8.56 24.02
N VAL A 89 -3.74 -7.73 23.79
CA VAL A 89 -2.61 -8.02 22.91
C VAL A 89 -1.28 -7.66 23.57
N ASN A 90 -0.20 -8.25 23.05
CA ASN A 90 1.17 -8.09 23.54
C ASN A 90 2.09 -7.35 22.55
N PHE A 91 1.52 -6.66 21.56
CA PHE A 91 2.25 -5.86 20.58
C PHE A 91 1.76 -4.41 20.62
N LYS A 92 2.60 -3.47 20.18
CA LYS A 92 2.19 -2.07 20.05
C LYS A 92 1.56 -1.83 18.69
N GLN A 93 0.68 -0.84 18.67
CA GLN A 93 0.00 -0.41 17.47
C GLN A 93 -0.10 1.11 17.47
N TYR A 94 -0.03 1.69 16.29
CA TYR A 94 0.04 3.12 16.08
C TYR A 94 -0.91 3.52 14.95
N GLY A 95 -1.54 4.68 15.07
CA GLY A 95 -2.39 5.24 14.03
C GLY A 95 -2.26 6.74 14.02
N GLY A 96 -1.94 7.31 12.87
CA GLY A 96 -1.65 8.73 12.78
C GLY A 96 -1.50 9.21 11.35
N TYR A 97 -1.13 10.48 11.24
CA TYR A 97 -0.99 11.16 9.96
C TYR A 97 0.46 11.56 9.71
N VAL A 98 0.85 11.51 8.43
CA VAL A 98 2.09 12.10 7.94
C VAL A 98 1.74 13.05 6.80
N THR A 99 2.06 14.33 6.98
CA THR A 99 1.87 15.35 5.96
C THR A 99 2.89 15.15 4.84
N VAL A 100 2.43 14.84 3.63
CA VAL A 100 3.27 14.60 2.44
C VAL A 100 3.42 15.85 1.58
N ASN A 101 2.49 16.80 1.69
CA ASN A 101 2.59 18.10 1.04
C ASN A 101 1.99 19.20 1.93
N GLU A 102 2.85 20.04 2.52
CA GLU A 102 2.43 21.11 3.43
C GLU A 102 1.57 22.16 2.72
N SER A 103 2.00 22.60 1.53
CA SER A 103 1.31 23.66 0.77
C SER A 103 -0.09 23.25 0.34
N ALA A 104 -0.29 21.98 -0.01
CA ALA A 104 -1.60 21.43 -0.36
C ALA A 104 -2.42 21.02 0.87
N GLY A 105 -1.82 20.99 2.07
CA GLY A 105 -2.42 20.42 3.27
C GLY A 105 -2.75 18.94 3.09
N ARG A 106 -1.85 18.18 2.46
CA ARG A 106 -2.07 16.77 2.12
C ARG A 106 -1.40 15.85 3.12
N SER A 107 -2.19 14.99 3.75
CA SER A 107 -1.74 14.07 4.79
C SER A 107 -2.28 12.67 4.56
N LEU A 108 -1.41 11.68 4.68
CA LEU A 108 -1.78 10.27 4.58
C LEU A 108 -1.90 9.66 5.98
N TYR A 109 -2.99 8.94 6.20
CA TYR A 109 -3.24 8.14 7.39
C TYR A 109 -2.55 6.78 7.27
N TYR A 110 -1.99 6.31 8.37
CA TYR A 110 -1.45 4.97 8.48
C TYR A 110 -1.97 4.28 9.73
N TYR A 111 -2.06 2.94 9.65
CA TYR A 111 -2.20 2.06 10.80
C TYR A 111 -1.00 1.11 10.80
N PHE A 112 -0.25 1.09 11.89
CA PHE A 112 0.96 0.30 12.05
C PHE A 112 0.82 -0.65 13.23
N VAL A 113 1.23 -1.90 13.05
CA VAL A 113 1.22 -2.91 14.12
C VAL A 113 2.57 -3.61 14.16
N GLU A 114 3.15 -3.69 15.35
CA GLU A 114 4.43 -4.37 15.55
C GLU A 114 4.26 -5.89 15.45
N ALA A 115 5.37 -6.56 15.14
CA ALA A 115 5.44 -8.02 15.13
C ALA A 115 5.22 -8.59 16.54
N THR A 116 4.45 -9.68 16.67
CA THR A 116 4.10 -10.25 17.98
C THR A 116 5.19 -11.13 18.61
N ASN A 117 6.07 -11.72 17.80
CA ASN A 117 6.86 -12.89 18.22
C ASN A 117 8.38 -12.81 17.97
N THR A 118 8.98 -11.63 17.82
CA THR A 118 10.40 -11.55 17.46
C THR A 118 11.19 -10.42 18.12
N LYS A 119 12.42 -10.77 18.51
CA LYS A 119 13.42 -9.87 19.11
C LYS A 119 14.00 -8.98 18.01
N ASN A 120 13.45 -7.77 17.83
CA ASN A 120 14.02 -6.66 17.03
C ASN A 120 14.38 -6.91 15.54
N SER A 121 14.29 -8.13 15.01
CA SER A 121 14.76 -8.47 13.66
C SER A 121 13.65 -8.67 12.63
N SER A 122 12.37 -8.64 13.02
CA SER A 122 11.29 -8.81 12.04
C SER A 122 11.32 -7.69 10.98
N PRO A 123 11.03 -8.03 9.71
CA PRO A 123 11.02 -7.08 8.62
C PRO A 123 9.89 -6.06 8.79
N LEU A 124 9.99 -4.95 8.07
CA LEU A 124 8.91 -3.99 7.88
C LEU A 124 8.22 -4.28 6.54
N VAL A 125 6.90 -4.39 6.55
CA VAL A 125 6.10 -4.61 5.34
C VAL A 125 5.12 -3.45 5.19
N LEU A 126 5.28 -2.67 4.12
CA LEU A 126 4.28 -1.71 3.68
C LEU A 126 3.20 -2.45 2.88
N TRP A 127 1.94 -2.34 3.31
CA TRP A 127 0.78 -2.92 2.63
C TRP A 127 -0.09 -1.83 1.99
N LEU A 128 -0.43 -2.05 0.72
CA LEU A 128 -1.30 -1.18 -0.08
C LEU A 128 -2.44 -1.99 -0.72
N ASN A 129 -3.70 -1.69 -0.38
CA ASN A 129 -4.82 -2.14 -1.22
C ASN A 129 -4.93 -1.24 -2.48
N GLY A 130 -5.53 -1.78 -3.53
CA GLY A 130 -5.64 -1.13 -4.83
C GLY A 130 -6.91 -0.28 -5.01
N GLY A 131 -7.73 -0.64 -6.00
CA GLY A 131 -8.92 0.12 -6.42
C GLY A 131 -8.79 0.62 -7.85
N PRO A 132 -8.21 1.82 -8.10
CA PRO A 132 -7.53 2.75 -7.19
C PRO A 132 -8.45 3.42 -6.16
N GLY A 133 -7.92 3.76 -4.97
CA GLY A 133 -8.64 4.49 -3.92
C GLY A 133 -9.39 3.62 -2.90
N CYS A 134 -9.12 2.32 -2.84
CA CYS A 134 -9.61 1.47 -1.77
C CYS A 134 -8.72 1.59 -0.53
N SER A 135 -9.32 1.62 0.65
CA SER A 135 -8.59 1.75 1.91
C SER A 135 -7.76 0.49 2.23
N SER A 136 -6.51 0.70 2.63
CA SER A 136 -5.65 -0.38 3.15
C SER A 136 -6.05 -0.88 4.53
N LEU A 137 -6.97 -0.20 5.23
CA LEU A 137 -7.59 -0.73 6.44
C LEU A 137 -8.53 -1.89 6.13
N TYR A 138 -8.96 -2.04 4.88
CA TYR A 138 -9.59 -3.29 4.42
C TYR A 138 -8.62 -4.46 4.63
N GLY A 139 -7.37 -4.34 4.17
CA GLY A 139 -6.33 -5.33 4.42
C GLY A 139 -6.07 -5.56 5.92
N ALA A 140 -6.08 -4.49 6.72
CA ALA A 140 -5.85 -4.57 8.16
C ALA A 140 -6.96 -5.35 8.91
N PHE A 141 -8.24 -5.09 8.61
CA PHE A 141 -9.36 -5.62 9.40
C PHE A 141 -10.14 -6.75 8.72
N GLN A 142 -9.92 -6.98 7.43
CA GLN A 142 -10.64 -7.98 6.62
C GLN A 142 -9.73 -8.98 5.91
N GLU A 143 -8.41 -8.84 5.99
CA GLU A 143 -7.47 -9.76 5.32
C GLU A 143 -6.37 -10.25 6.26
N LEU A 144 -5.32 -9.47 6.46
CA LEU A 144 -4.04 -9.97 6.97
C LEU A 144 -3.55 -9.25 8.23
N GLY A 145 -4.28 -8.27 8.73
CA GLY A 145 -3.96 -7.64 10.01
C GLY A 145 -4.40 -8.46 11.24
N PRO A 146 -4.09 -7.95 12.44
CA PRO A 146 -4.17 -8.70 13.70
C PRO A 146 -5.59 -8.96 14.18
N PHE A 147 -6.55 -8.20 13.68
CA PHE A 147 -7.92 -8.24 14.17
C PHE A 147 -8.91 -8.40 13.03
N ARG A 148 -10.02 -9.06 13.32
CA ARG A 148 -11.20 -9.12 12.47
C ARG A 148 -12.39 -8.51 13.20
N VAL A 149 -13.31 -7.92 12.45
CA VAL A 149 -14.54 -7.32 13.00
C VAL A 149 -15.58 -8.42 13.19
N HIS A 150 -16.17 -8.51 14.39
CA HIS A 150 -17.31 -9.38 14.63
C HIS A 150 -18.56 -8.94 13.86
N SER A 151 -19.51 -9.85 13.66
CA SER A 151 -20.78 -9.55 13.00
C SER A 151 -21.64 -8.49 13.70
N ASP A 152 -21.32 -8.15 14.95
CA ASP A 152 -21.96 -7.07 15.69
C ASP A 152 -21.47 -5.67 15.27
N ASN A 153 -20.44 -5.59 14.42
CA ASN A 153 -19.76 -4.37 13.98
C ASN A 153 -19.27 -3.46 15.12
N LYS A 154 -19.01 -4.04 16.29
CA LYS A 154 -18.64 -3.32 17.52
C LYS A 154 -17.42 -3.92 18.21
N THR A 155 -17.25 -5.23 18.10
CA THR A 155 -16.16 -5.95 18.77
C THR A 155 -15.18 -6.53 17.76
N LEU A 156 -13.95 -6.76 18.21
CA LEU A 156 -12.89 -7.35 17.40
C LEU A 156 -12.51 -8.72 17.98
N TYR A 157 -12.06 -9.63 17.13
CA TYR A 157 -11.37 -10.86 17.53
C TYR A 157 -10.01 -10.97 16.86
N THR A 158 -9.10 -11.71 17.50
CA THR A 158 -7.75 -11.93 16.98
C THR A 158 -7.79 -12.79 15.72
N ASN A 159 -6.98 -12.40 14.74
CA ASN A 159 -6.71 -13.18 13.54
C ASN A 159 -5.53 -14.12 13.78
N PRO A 160 -5.73 -15.45 13.90
CA PRO A 160 -4.63 -16.39 14.14
C PRO A 160 -3.64 -16.46 12.97
N TYR A 161 -4.03 -16.02 11.77
CA TYR A 161 -3.21 -16.01 10.56
C TYR A 161 -2.71 -14.61 10.18
N SER A 162 -2.69 -13.68 11.15
CA SER A 162 -2.18 -12.34 10.93
C SER A 162 -0.73 -12.35 10.45
N TRP A 163 -0.41 -11.50 9.48
CA TRP A 163 0.97 -11.32 9.01
C TRP A 163 1.84 -10.64 10.07
N ASN A 164 1.24 -9.93 11.04
CA ASN A 164 2.02 -9.39 12.16
C ASN A 164 2.55 -10.47 13.12
N ASN A 165 2.27 -11.75 12.87
CA ASN A 165 2.96 -12.85 13.55
C ASN A 165 4.43 -12.96 13.15
N VAL A 166 4.82 -12.45 11.97
CA VAL A 166 6.18 -12.59 11.42
C VAL A 166 6.81 -11.27 10.96
N ALA A 167 6.01 -10.23 10.73
CA ALA A 167 6.47 -8.93 10.23
C ALA A 167 5.87 -7.76 11.01
N ASN A 168 6.48 -6.58 10.90
CA ASN A 168 5.86 -5.33 11.32
C ASN A 168 5.05 -4.80 10.16
N MET A 169 3.74 -4.63 10.35
CA MET A 169 2.81 -4.36 9.25
C MET A 169 2.41 -2.89 9.25
N LEU A 170 2.71 -2.18 8.16
CA LEU A 170 2.37 -0.78 7.94
C LEU A 170 1.30 -0.69 6.84
N PHE A 171 0.05 -0.43 7.24
CA PHE A 171 -1.07 -0.22 6.33
C PHE A 171 -1.19 1.26 6.01
N LEU A 172 -1.04 1.63 4.74
CA LEU A 172 -1.09 3.02 4.30
C LEU A 172 -2.34 3.29 3.46
N GLU A 173 -3.14 4.27 3.86
CA GLU A 173 -4.26 4.74 3.05
C GLU A 173 -3.78 5.75 2.01
N SER A 174 -3.75 5.34 0.74
CA SER A 174 -3.22 6.14 -0.36
C SER A 174 -4.01 5.90 -1.64
N PRO A 175 -4.23 6.92 -2.50
CA PRO A 175 -3.80 8.32 -2.35
C PRO A 175 -4.63 9.13 -1.33
N ALA A 176 -4.25 10.40 -1.11
CA ALA A 176 -5.07 11.33 -0.33
C ALA A 176 -6.52 11.40 -0.87
N GLY A 177 -7.49 11.39 0.05
CA GLY A 177 -8.91 11.19 -0.26
C GLY A 177 -9.38 9.74 -0.04
N THR A 178 -8.47 8.80 0.16
CA THR A 178 -8.78 7.40 0.48
C THR A 178 -8.94 7.23 1.99
N GLY A 179 -10.08 6.72 2.44
CA GLY A 179 -10.33 6.44 3.86
C GLY A 179 -10.23 7.70 4.72
N PHE A 180 -9.29 7.71 5.66
CA PHE A 180 -9.00 8.85 6.52
C PHE A 180 -7.95 9.81 5.93
N SER A 181 -7.20 9.41 4.91
CA SER A 181 -6.25 10.30 4.24
C SER A 181 -6.95 11.45 3.53
N TYR A 182 -6.39 12.66 3.61
CA TYR A 182 -7.08 13.86 3.13
C TYR A 182 -6.13 14.86 2.47
N THR A 183 -6.75 15.83 1.80
CA THR A 183 -6.10 17.02 1.23
C THR A 183 -7.00 18.24 1.47
N ASN A 184 -6.38 19.37 1.80
CA ASN A 184 -7.10 20.65 1.91
C ASN A 184 -7.28 21.32 0.53
N THR A 185 -6.71 20.76 -0.53
CA THR A 185 -6.75 21.30 -1.89
C THR A 185 -7.67 20.47 -2.76
N THR A 186 -8.85 21.00 -3.12
CA THR A 186 -9.89 20.24 -3.85
C THR A 186 -9.43 19.73 -5.21
N THR A 187 -8.57 20.46 -5.93
CA THR A 187 -8.04 20.06 -7.25
C THR A 187 -7.16 18.81 -7.18
N ASP A 188 -6.69 18.41 -5.99
CA ASP A 188 -5.97 17.15 -5.82
C ASP A 188 -6.83 15.93 -6.10
N MET A 189 -8.14 16.05 -5.88
CA MET A 189 -9.13 15.00 -6.11
C MET A 189 -9.58 14.93 -7.58
N GLU A 190 -9.37 16.01 -8.34
CA GLU A 190 -9.80 16.11 -9.74
C GLU A 190 -8.82 15.43 -10.70
N ASN A 191 -7.54 15.33 -10.31
CA ASN A 191 -6.48 14.71 -11.12
C ASN A 191 -5.68 13.69 -10.31
N PRO A 192 -6.29 12.57 -9.88
CA PRO A 192 -5.55 11.46 -9.31
C PRO A 192 -4.61 10.87 -10.39
N GLY A 193 -3.43 10.44 -9.98
CA GLY A 193 -2.47 9.87 -10.92
C GLY A 193 -1.39 9.04 -10.24
N ASP A 194 -0.93 8.00 -10.93
CA ASP A 194 0.05 7.04 -10.40
C ASP A 194 1.35 7.72 -9.97
N MET A 195 1.85 8.67 -10.77
CA MET A 195 3.09 9.40 -10.47
C MET A 195 2.99 10.23 -9.19
N LYS A 196 1.87 10.93 -9.00
CA LYS A 196 1.62 11.75 -7.81
C LYS A 196 1.48 10.87 -6.57
N THR A 197 0.74 9.77 -6.70
CA THR A 197 0.53 8.77 -5.64
C THR A 197 1.85 8.14 -5.21
N ALA A 198 2.70 7.74 -6.16
CA ALA A 198 4.02 7.18 -5.88
C ALA A 198 4.94 8.19 -5.18
N ALA A 199 4.95 9.45 -5.64
CA ALA A 199 5.74 10.51 -5.02
C ALA A 199 5.31 10.79 -3.57
N ASP A 200 3.99 10.87 -3.33
CA ASP A 200 3.44 11.06 -1.98
C ASP A 200 3.76 9.87 -1.07
N ASN A 201 3.62 8.64 -1.56
CA ASN A 201 3.95 7.42 -0.79
C ASN A 201 5.44 7.37 -0.42
N TYR A 202 6.33 7.81 -1.31
CA TYR A 202 7.75 7.92 -1.03
C TYR A 202 8.03 8.96 0.06
N VAL A 203 7.44 10.16 -0.04
CA VAL A 203 7.59 11.20 0.99
C VAL A 203 7.03 10.74 2.33
N PHE A 204 5.88 10.05 2.32
CA PHE A 204 5.30 9.40 3.49
C PHE A 204 6.32 8.47 4.15
N LEU A 205 6.91 7.54 3.39
CA LEU A 205 7.82 6.53 3.94
C LEU A 205 9.07 7.17 4.55
N VAL A 206 9.67 8.16 3.88
CA VAL A 206 10.83 8.89 4.40
C VAL A 206 10.48 9.59 5.71
N LYS A 207 9.39 10.36 5.75
CA LYS A 207 8.96 11.06 6.97
C LYS A 207 8.54 10.10 8.09
N TRP A 208 7.92 8.98 7.75
CA TRP A 208 7.53 7.94 8.71
C TRP A 208 8.77 7.29 9.33
N LEU A 209 9.82 7.00 8.55
CA LEU A 209 11.09 6.48 9.08
C LEU A 209 11.83 7.48 9.97
N GLU A 210 11.65 8.79 9.78
CA GLU A 210 12.13 9.78 10.75
C GLU A 210 11.37 9.74 12.08
N ARG A 211 10.06 9.40 12.04
CA ARG A 211 9.23 9.21 13.24
C ARG A 211 9.50 7.87 13.94
N PHE A 212 9.83 6.84 13.18
CA PHE A 212 10.11 5.47 13.63
C PHE A 212 11.54 5.06 13.28
N PRO A 213 12.57 5.72 13.84
CA PRO A 213 13.96 5.53 13.44
C PRO A 213 14.49 4.12 13.72
N GLU A 214 13.89 3.37 14.66
CA GLU A 214 14.27 1.99 14.96
C GLU A 214 13.94 0.97 13.85
N TYR A 215 13.23 1.40 12.81
CA TYR A 215 12.95 0.60 11.62
C TYR A 215 13.90 0.93 10.45
N LYS A 216 14.77 1.94 10.60
CA LYS A 216 15.83 2.22 9.61
C LYS A 216 16.81 1.06 9.55
N GLY A 217 17.13 0.60 8.34
CA GLY A 217 18.07 -0.51 8.11
C GLY A 217 17.49 -1.90 8.35
N ARG A 218 16.19 -2.03 8.65
CA ARG A 218 15.50 -3.33 8.62
C ARG A 218 15.22 -3.76 7.18
N ASP A 219 15.09 -5.06 6.98
CA ASP A 219 14.53 -5.61 5.75
C ASP A 219 13.15 -5.00 5.51
N PHE A 220 12.94 -4.47 4.30
CA PHE A 220 11.75 -3.71 3.96
C PHE A 220 11.14 -4.23 2.67
N TYR A 221 9.87 -4.63 2.76
CA TYR A 221 9.09 -5.16 1.63
C TYR A 221 7.89 -4.27 1.36
N ILE A 222 7.51 -4.17 0.09
CA ILE A 222 6.27 -3.49 -0.32
C ILE A 222 5.35 -4.55 -0.93
N ALA A 223 4.22 -4.80 -0.29
CA ALA A 223 3.20 -5.71 -0.76
C ALA A 223 1.89 -4.97 -1.01
N GLY A 224 1.05 -5.55 -1.86
CA GLY A 224 -0.27 -4.98 -2.12
C GLY A 224 -1.14 -5.86 -3.01
N GLU A 225 -2.40 -5.45 -3.14
CA GLU A 225 -3.45 -6.18 -3.85
C GLU A 225 -4.07 -5.34 -4.98
N SER A 226 -4.50 -5.98 -6.07
CA SER A 226 -5.24 -5.36 -7.18
C SER A 226 -4.43 -4.25 -7.87
N TYR A 227 -4.98 -3.04 -8.03
CA TYR A 227 -4.29 -1.89 -8.63
C TYR A 227 -3.01 -1.51 -7.89
N ALA A 228 -2.80 -1.98 -6.65
CA ALA A 228 -1.52 -1.85 -5.99
C ALA A 228 -0.37 -2.52 -6.76
N GLY A 229 -0.64 -3.45 -7.68
CA GLY A 229 0.38 -3.90 -8.64
C GLY A 229 1.03 -2.74 -9.41
N HIS A 230 0.28 -1.68 -9.75
CA HIS A 230 0.83 -0.46 -10.35
C HIS A 230 1.56 0.42 -9.33
N TYR A 231 1.11 0.45 -8.08
CA TYR A 231 1.77 1.18 -7.00
C TYR A 231 3.11 0.55 -6.59
N VAL A 232 3.20 -0.79 -6.62
CA VAL A 232 4.33 -1.59 -6.14
C VAL A 232 5.40 -1.77 -7.22
N GLN A 233 5.04 -1.82 -8.52
CA GLN A 233 5.98 -2.06 -9.64
C GLN A 233 6.93 -0.90 -10.00
N TRP A 234 6.88 0.22 -9.28
CA TRP A 234 7.75 1.38 -9.54
C TRP A 234 9.27 1.06 -9.45
N ARG A 235 9.67 -0.09 -8.88
CA ARG A 235 11.07 -0.49 -8.77
C ARG A 235 11.72 -1.07 -10.05
N HIS A 236 11.00 -1.34 -11.14
CA HIS A 236 11.62 -1.92 -12.36
C HIS A 236 12.22 -0.90 -13.35
N GLY A 237 12.85 0.14 -12.84
CA GLY A 237 13.94 0.81 -13.55
C GLY A 237 15.27 0.20 -13.10
N CYS A 238 15.68 -0.94 -13.67
CA CYS A 238 17.00 -1.51 -13.43
C CYS A 238 18.09 -0.49 -13.81
N GLY A 239 18.75 0.06 -12.79
CA GLY A 239 19.97 0.84 -12.87
C GLY A 239 20.59 0.88 -11.48
N ASP A 240 21.84 0.42 -11.38
CA ASP A 240 22.65 0.34 -10.17
C ASP A 240 22.44 1.53 -9.23
N PHE A 241 22.07 1.24 -7.98
CA PHE A 241 22.25 2.17 -6.88
C PHE A 241 23.58 1.89 -6.19
N GLY A 242 24.44 2.91 -6.19
CA GLY A 242 25.66 2.92 -5.42
C GLY A 242 25.38 2.74 -3.92
N ASP A 243 26.13 1.80 -3.35
CA ASP A 243 26.44 1.55 -1.94
C ASP A 243 26.04 2.67 -0.96
N SER A 244 24.86 2.51 -0.36
CA SER A 244 24.53 3.14 0.94
C SER A 244 23.33 2.47 1.64
N TYR A 245 22.57 1.64 0.93
CA TYR A 245 21.54 0.78 1.50
C TYR A 245 21.75 -0.64 0.98
N ASN A 246 22.13 -1.57 1.86
CA ASN A 246 22.27 -2.98 1.52
C ASN A 246 20.89 -3.56 1.18
N VAL A 247 20.51 -3.50 -0.09
CA VAL A 247 19.38 -4.25 -0.61
C VAL A 247 19.96 -5.41 -1.41
N ARG A 248 19.82 -6.64 -0.91
CA ARG A 248 20.22 -7.85 -1.61
C ARG A 248 19.09 -8.31 -2.52
N THR A 249 19.40 -8.51 -3.79
CA THR A 249 18.53 -9.21 -4.75
C THR A 249 18.97 -10.66 -4.83
N GLU A 250 18.10 -11.61 -4.50
CA GLU A 250 18.29 -13.01 -4.90
C GLU A 250 17.64 -13.20 -6.27
N ASP A 251 18.47 -13.50 -7.27
CA ASP A 251 18.05 -13.99 -8.57
C ASP A 251 17.54 -15.41 -8.39
N ASP A 252 16.24 -15.64 -8.60
CA ASP A 252 15.76 -17.01 -8.84
C ASP A 252 14.96 -17.07 -10.14
N GLU A 253 15.63 -17.60 -11.16
CA GLU A 253 15.06 -18.02 -12.43
C GLU A 253 14.13 -19.21 -12.19
N SER A 254 12.85 -18.99 -11.89
CA SER A 254 11.80 -19.89 -12.38
C SER A 254 10.37 -19.42 -12.05
N ASN A 255 9.59 -19.30 -13.12
CA ASN A 255 8.17 -19.62 -13.21
C ASN A 255 7.17 -18.86 -12.33
N GLY A 256 6.49 -17.91 -12.99
CA GLY A 256 5.03 -17.79 -12.87
C GLY A 256 4.51 -16.85 -11.80
N CYS A 257 4.50 -15.55 -12.09
CA CYS A 257 3.76 -14.57 -11.29
C CYS A 257 2.25 -14.74 -11.51
N TYR A 258 1.65 -15.66 -10.77
CA TYR A 258 0.28 -15.49 -10.29
C TYR A 258 0.32 -14.57 -9.07
N GLY A 259 -0.63 -13.65 -8.98
CA GLY A 259 -0.64 -12.58 -7.99
C GLY A 259 -0.53 -13.09 -6.56
N MET A 260 0.53 -12.70 -5.87
CA MET A 260 0.64 -12.46 -4.42
C MET A 260 2.06 -11.93 -4.17
N ALA A 261 2.16 -10.85 -3.40
CA ALA A 261 3.40 -10.26 -2.86
C ALA A 261 4.55 -10.04 -3.88
N SER A 262 4.77 -8.79 -4.30
CA SER A 262 6.09 -8.43 -4.81
C SER A 262 7.04 -8.45 -3.61
N VAL A 263 7.77 -9.55 -3.43
CA VAL A 263 8.96 -9.56 -2.58
C VAL A 263 9.97 -8.68 -3.30
N VAL A 264 10.37 -7.60 -2.64
CA VAL A 264 11.28 -6.55 -3.14
C VAL A 264 12.54 -6.54 -2.30
#